data_AF-A0A5R8WIW2-F1
#
_entry.id   AF-A0A5R8WIW2-F1
#
_cell.length_a   1.000
_cell.length_b   1.000
_cell.length_c   1.000
_cell.angle_alpha   90.00
_cell.angle_beta   90.00
_cell.angle_gamma   90.00
#
_symmetry.space_group_name_H-M   'P 1'
#
loop_
_entity.id
_entity.type
_entity.pdbx_description
1 polymer ?
#
loop_
_entity_poly.entity_id
_entity_poly.type
_entity_poly.pdbx_seq_one_letter_code
_entity_poly.pdbx_strand_id
1 'polypeptide(L)'
;MTPEPQELTVGDAVLTVRERNIGVVYAVDPAGSGRFSVSVLLSDGTDAGSYSPGQADELLQRLGPTGVTYSFHSAMRLRRDWQSGYFKQAFATARLLAGFVDPDLLGT
;
A
#
# COMPACT_ATOMS: atom_id res chain seq x y z
N MET A 1 1.33 20.82 -11.25
CA MET A 1 2.11 20.59 -10.02
C MET A 1 2.61 19.17 -10.11
N THR A 2 3.93 18.96 -10.11
CA THR A 2 4.51 17.62 -9.97
C THR A 2 4.29 17.21 -8.51
N PRO A 3 3.72 16.04 -8.22
CA PRO A 3 3.58 15.58 -6.83
C PRO A 3 4.96 15.55 -6.16
N GLU A 4 5.02 15.97 -4.89
CA GLU A 4 6.27 15.87 -4.13
C GLU A 4 6.61 14.39 -3.88
N PRO A 5 7.90 14.01 -3.92
CA PRO A 5 8.35 12.65 -3.67
C PRO A 5 7.80 12.10 -2.34
N GLN A 6 7.03 11.02 -2.39
CA GLN A 6 6.54 10.35 -1.18
C GLN A 6 7.55 9.28 -0.73
N GLU A 7 8.01 9.37 0.51
CA GLU A 7 8.82 8.33 1.14
C GLU A 7 7.90 7.29 1.80
N LEU A 8 7.55 6.27 1.02
CA LEU A 8 6.73 5.13 1.44
C LEU A 8 7.62 4.03 2.04
N THR A 9 7.13 3.42 3.10
CA THR A 9 7.80 2.34 3.83
C THR A 9 6.92 1.10 3.91
N VAL A 10 7.53 -0.06 4.15
CA VAL A 10 6.76 -1.29 4.40
C VAL A 10 5.80 -1.08 5.56
N GLY A 11 4.53 -1.41 5.35
CA GLY A 11 3.46 -1.25 6.32
C GLY A 11 2.71 0.09 6.24
N ASP A 12 3.12 1.01 5.37
CA ASP A 12 2.28 2.17 5.05
C ASP A 12 1.00 1.73 4.32
N ALA A 13 -0.12 2.31 4.74
CA ALA A 13 -1.37 2.27 4.00
C ALA A 13 -1.34 3.31 2.88
N VAL A 14 -1.90 2.93 1.75
CA VAL A 14 -2.06 3.78 0.57
C VAL A 14 -3.46 3.65 0.01
N LEU A 15 -3.97 4.73 -0.56
CA LEU A 15 -5.10 4.69 -1.48
C LEU A 15 -4.55 4.64 -2.90
N THR A 16 -4.96 3.64 -3.68
CA THR A 16 -4.54 3.50 -5.08
C THR A 16 -5.50 4.25 -5.99
N VAL A 17 -5.01 5.18 -6.79
CA VAL A 17 -5.85 5.94 -7.74
C VAL A 17 -6.40 5.03 -8.84
N ARG A 18 -5.55 4.12 -9.36
CA ARG A 18 -5.89 3.24 -10.48
C ARG A 18 -6.93 2.18 -10.11
N GLU A 19 -6.74 1.51 -8.98
CA GLU A 19 -7.63 0.42 -8.54
C GLU A 19 -8.77 0.92 -7.66
N ARG A 20 -8.74 2.20 -7.22
CA ARG A 20 -9.70 2.80 -6.27
C ARG A 20 -9.92 1.93 -5.03
N ASN A 21 -8.84 1.36 -4.52
CA ASN A 21 -8.85 0.46 -3.37
C ASN A 21 -7.76 0.85 -2.38
N ILE A 22 -7.92 0.41 -1.14
CA ILE A 22 -6.94 0.59 -0.09
C ILE A 22 -5.93 -0.54 -0.20
N GLY A 23 -4.65 -0.18 -0.13
CA GLY A 23 -3.53 -1.10 -0.15
C GLY A 23 -2.59 -0.91 1.04
N VAL A 24 -1.73 -1.89 1.25
CA VAL A 24 -0.60 -1.85 2.18
C VAL A 24 0.68 -2.13 1.40
N VAL A 25 1.69 -1.29 1.61
CA VAL A 25 3.02 -1.50 1.05
C VAL A 25 3.67 -2.72 1.72
N TYR A 26 4.00 -3.74 0.95
CA TYR A 26 4.60 -4.99 1.47
C TYR A 26 6.09 -5.15 1.11
N ALA A 27 6.59 -4.38 0.15
CA ALA A 27 8.00 -4.37 -0.24
C ALA A 27 8.42 -2.98 -0.74
N VAL A 28 9.68 -2.64 -0.50
CA VAL A 28 10.32 -1.39 -0.93
C VAL A 28 11.71 -1.76 -1.44
N ASP A 29 11.99 -1.47 -2.70
CA ASP A 29 13.20 -1.92 -3.41
C ASP A 29 13.95 -0.75 -4.07
N PRO A 30 15.29 -0.71 -4.08
CA PRO A 30 16.05 0.36 -4.73
C PRO A 30 15.79 0.44 -6.25
N ALA A 31 15.54 1.65 -6.78
CA ALA A 31 15.20 1.88 -8.19
C ALA A 31 16.32 2.57 -9.01
N GLY A 32 17.56 2.61 -8.51
CA GLY A 32 18.74 3.07 -9.27
C GLY A 32 18.98 4.58 -9.32
N SER A 33 18.29 5.38 -8.52
CA SER A 33 18.39 6.85 -8.51
C SER A 33 18.38 7.46 -7.10
N GLY A 34 18.70 6.67 -6.08
CA GLY A 34 18.50 7.03 -4.68
C GLY A 34 17.02 7.04 -4.25
N ARG A 35 16.10 6.67 -5.15
CA ARG A 35 14.67 6.47 -4.87
C ARG A 35 14.32 4.98 -4.86
N PHE A 36 13.16 4.67 -4.29
CA PHE A 36 12.66 3.31 -4.11
C PHE A 36 11.38 3.07 -4.92
N SER A 37 11.28 1.87 -5.49
CA SER A 37 10.03 1.30 -5.97
C SER A 37 9.29 0.67 -4.79
N VAL A 38 7.96 0.63 -4.86
CA VAL A 38 7.12 0.04 -3.81
C VAL A 38 6.15 -0.96 -4.38
N SER A 39 5.90 -2.06 -3.65
CA SER A 39 4.91 -3.06 -4.05
C SER A 39 3.75 -3.09 -3.08
N VAL A 40 2.52 -3.17 -3.60
CA VAL A 40 1.29 -2.94 -2.84
C VAL A 40 0.38 -4.16 -2.90
N LEU A 41 -0.11 -4.57 -1.72
CA LEU A 41 -1.15 -5.59 -1.57
C LEU A 41 -2.48 -4.88 -1.27
N LEU A 42 -3.49 -5.12 -2.10
CA LEU A 42 -4.83 -4.54 -1.92
C LEU A 42 -5.63 -5.27 -0.84
N SER A 43 -6.64 -4.58 -0.31
CA SER A 43 -7.49 -5.10 0.77
C SER A 43 -8.29 -6.35 0.41
N ASP A 44 -8.50 -6.57 -0.89
CA ASP A 44 -9.15 -7.76 -1.45
C ASP A 44 -8.19 -8.95 -1.70
N GLY A 45 -6.90 -8.77 -1.39
CA GLY A 45 -5.86 -9.79 -1.55
C GLY A 45 -5.17 -9.80 -2.91
N THR A 46 -5.52 -8.87 -3.79
CA THR A 46 -4.85 -8.68 -5.08
C THR A 46 -3.48 -8.04 -4.86
N ASP A 47 -2.44 -8.62 -5.47
CA ASP A 47 -1.14 -7.97 -5.60
C ASP A 47 -1.21 -6.96 -6.74
N ALA A 48 -1.17 -5.67 -6.41
CA ALA A 48 -1.20 -4.58 -7.39
C ALA A 48 0.14 -4.44 -8.14
N GLY A 49 1.17 -5.18 -7.71
CA GLY A 49 2.50 -5.17 -8.29
C GLY A 49 3.34 -4.00 -7.80
N SER A 50 4.45 -3.77 -8.51
CA SER A 50 5.44 -2.76 -8.15
C SER A 50 5.22 -1.46 -8.91
N TYR A 51 5.26 -0.35 -8.18
CA TYR A 51 5.21 1.01 -8.67
C TYR A 51 6.64 1.56 -8.65
N SER A 52 7.09 2.08 -9.80
CA SER A 52 8.32 2.88 -9.86
C SER A 52 8.18 4.18 -9.04
N PRO A 53 9.27 4.87 -8.68
CA PRO A 53 9.19 6.07 -7.87
C PRO A 53 8.21 7.13 -8.41
N GLY A 54 8.23 7.40 -9.72
CA GLY A 54 7.31 8.37 -10.33
C GLY A 54 5.85 7.89 -10.33
N GLN A 55 5.62 6.60 -10.55
CA GLN A 55 4.28 6.01 -10.47
C GLN A 55 3.74 6.05 -9.04
N ALA A 56 4.59 5.82 -8.04
CA ALA A 56 4.20 5.91 -6.64
C ALA A 56 3.75 7.34 -6.30
N ASP A 57 4.47 8.36 -6.75
CA ASP A 57 4.11 9.76 -6.52
C ASP A 57 2.77 10.15 -7.17
N GLU A 58 2.46 9.59 -8.35
CA GLU A 58 1.27 9.94 -9.13
C GLU A 58 0.03 9.08 -8.79
N LEU A 59 0.21 7.81 -8.44
CA LEU A 59 -0.86 6.82 -8.35
C LEU A 59 -1.15 6.35 -6.93
N LEU A 60 -0.29 6.66 -5.97
CA LEU A 60 -0.47 6.27 -4.57
C LEU A 60 -0.61 7.53 -3.71
N GLN A 61 -1.66 7.56 -2.91
CA GLN A 61 -1.81 8.54 -1.84
C GLN A 61 -1.50 7.86 -0.52
N ARG A 62 -0.43 8.28 0.16
CA ARG A 62 -0.12 7.78 1.50
C ARG A 62 -1.23 8.16 2.48
N LEU A 63 -1.75 7.16 3.19
CA LEU A 63 -2.72 7.34 4.27
C LEU A 63 -2.04 7.36 5.65
N GLY A 64 -0.90 6.69 5.78
CA GLY A 64 -0.10 6.64 7.00
C GLY A 64 0.28 5.21 7.40
N PRO A 65 1.06 5.04 8.48
CA PRO A 65 1.53 3.73 8.91
C PRO A 65 0.40 2.88 9.50
N THR A 66 0.37 1.59 9.17
CA THR A 66 -0.58 0.63 9.78
C THR A 66 -0.01 -0.14 10.96
N GLY A 67 1.31 -0.09 11.13
CA GLY A 67 2.05 -0.85 12.15
C GLY A 67 2.38 -2.29 11.76
N VAL A 68 1.94 -2.77 10.59
CA VAL A 68 2.38 -4.09 10.11
C VAL A 68 3.83 -4.01 9.66
N THR A 69 4.62 -4.98 10.10
CA THR A 69 5.93 -5.25 9.52
C THR A 69 5.79 -6.50 8.68
N TYR A 70 6.37 -6.52 7.49
CA TYR A 70 6.27 -7.68 6.61
C TYR A 70 7.58 -7.90 5.87
N SER A 71 7.96 -9.15 5.70
CA SER A 71 9.12 -9.53 4.91
C SER A 71 8.64 -10.41 3.77
N PHE A 72 8.62 -9.83 2.57
CA PHE A 72 8.21 -10.57 1.39
C PHE A 72 9.22 -11.68 1.06
N HIS A 73 8.68 -12.84 0.66
CA HIS A 73 9.47 -14.00 0.23
C HIS A 73 9.06 -14.46 -1.17
N SER A 74 7.75 -14.62 -1.40
CA SER A 74 7.19 -15.02 -2.69
C SER A 74 5.72 -14.63 -2.78
N ALA A 75 5.20 -14.52 -4.01
CA ALA A 75 3.78 -14.23 -4.25
C ALA A 75 2.84 -15.29 -3.65
N MET A 76 3.26 -16.57 -3.66
CA MET A 76 2.48 -17.65 -3.04
C MET A 76 2.38 -17.48 -1.53
N ARG A 77 3.49 -17.08 -0.87
CA ARG A 77 3.49 -16.79 0.57
C ARG A 77 2.67 -15.55 0.89
N LEU A 78 2.80 -14.48 0.11
CA LEU A 78 1.99 -13.26 0.26
C LEU A 78 0.49 -13.58 0.23
N ARG A 79 0.05 -14.35 -0.77
CA ARG A 79 -1.34 -14.78 -0.89
C ARG A 79 -1.79 -15.62 0.31
N ARG A 80 -0.95 -16.55 0.76
CA ARG A 80 -1.25 -17.39 1.94
C ARG A 80 -1.37 -16.56 3.22
N ASP A 81 -0.45 -15.62 3.44
CA ASP A 81 -0.43 -14.77 4.62
C ASP A 81 -1.65 -13.83 4.63
N TRP A 82 -2.06 -13.32 3.46
CA TRP A 82 -3.34 -12.61 3.31
C TRP A 82 -4.54 -13.50 3.66
N GLN A 83 -4.62 -14.71 3.08
CA GLN A 83 -5.71 -15.66 3.33
C GLN A 83 -5.79 -16.08 4.80
N SER A 84 -4.66 -16.23 5.50
CA SER A 84 -4.64 -16.52 6.94
C SER A 84 -5.02 -15.32 7.80
N GLY A 85 -5.15 -14.13 7.20
CA GLY A 85 -5.56 -12.92 7.87
C GLY A 85 -4.42 -12.14 8.53
N TYR A 86 -3.16 -12.37 8.14
CA TYR A 86 -2.00 -11.66 8.67
C TYR A 86 -2.15 -10.14 8.55
N PHE A 87 -2.71 -9.66 7.43
CA PHE A 87 -2.92 -8.25 7.15
C PHE A 87 -4.26 -7.69 7.66
N LYS A 88 -5.09 -8.47 8.36
CA LYS A 88 -6.44 -8.03 8.77
C LYS A 88 -6.42 -6.74 9.58
N GLN A 89 -5.54 -6.66 10.58
CA GLN A 89 -5.43 -5.46 11.41
C GLN A 89 -4.86 -4.28 10.61
N ALA A 90 -3.90 -4.53 9.71
CA ALA A 90 -3.34 -3.51 8.82
C ALA A 90 -4.43 -2.88 7.94
N PHE A 91 -5.30 -3.70 7.32
CA PHE A 91 -6.40 -3.20 6.50
C PHE A 91 -7.51 -2.54 7.31
N ALA A 92 -7.76 -2.97 8.55
CA ALA A 92 -8.68 -2.26 9.43
C ALA A 92 -8.16 -0.85 9.74
N THR A 93 -6.88 -0.71 10.10
CA THR A 93 -6.24 0.59 10.30
C THR A 93 -6.26 1.42 9.03
N ALA A 94 -5.94 0.83 7.88
CA ALA A 94 -5.93 1.54 6.60
C ALA A 94 -7.32 2.09 6.22
N ARG A 95 -8.40 1.37 6.52
CA ARG A 95 -9.78 1.86 6.35
C ARG A 95 -10.10 3.03 7.26
N LEU A 96 -9.70 2.97 8.53
CA LEU A 96 -9.86 4.11 9.45
C LEU A 96 -9.13 5.34 8.93
N LEU A 97 -7.88 5.18 8.48
CA LEU A 97 -7.09 6.26 7.89
C LEU A 97 -7.73 6.83 6.61
N ALA A 98 -8.22 5.96 5.73
CA ALA A 98 -8.91 6.37 4.51
C ALA A 98 -10.17 7.19 4.83
N GLY A 99 -10.95 6.80 5.83
CA GLY A 99 -12.14 7.54 6.26
C GLY A 99 -11.88 8.95 6.79
N PHE A 100 -10.67 9.24 7.28
CA PHE A 100 -10.26 10.61 7.62
C PHE A 100 -9.88 11.45 6.40
N VAL A 101 -9.53 10.80 5.28
CA VAL A 101 -9.09 11.45 4.04
C VAL A 101 -10.27 11.63 3.08
N ASP A 102 -11.11 10.61 2.94
CA ASP A 102 -12.29 10.60 2.09
C ASP A 102 -13.41 9.76 2.77
N PRO A 103 -14.40 10.42 3.40
CA PRO A 103 -15.46 9.73 4.12
C PRO A 103 -16.38 8.89 3.21
N ASP A 104 -16.44 9.19 1.90
CA ASP A 104 -17.26 8.46 0.95
C ASP A 104 -16.71 7.04 0.67
N LEU A 105 -15.44 6.78 1.00
CA LEU A 105 -14.82 5.45 0.91
C LEU A 105 -15.26 4.48 2.02
N LEU A 106 -15.90 4.97 3.09
CA LEU A 106 -16.37 4.13 4.19
C LEU A 106 -17.73 3.50 3.94
N GLY A 107 -18.44 3.89 2.88
CA GLY A 107 -19.78 3.39 2.56
C GLY A 107 -20.76 3.59 3.73
N THR A 108 -21.21 4.84 3.93
CA THR A 108 -22.45 5.11 4.68
C THR A 108 -23.68 4.84 3.82
#